data_AF-A0AA39MW81-F1
#
_entry.id   AF-A0AA39MW81-F1
#
_cell.length_a   1.000
_cell.length_b   1.000
_cell.length_c   1.000
_cell.angle_alpha   90.00
_cell.angle_beta   90.00
_cell.angle_gamma   90.00
#
_symmetry.space_group_name_H-M   'P 1'
#
loop_
_entity.id
_entity.type
_entity.pdbx_description
1 polymer ?
#
loop_
_entity_poly.entity_id
_entity_poly.type
_entity_poly.pdbx_seq_one_letter_code
_entity_poly.pdbx_strand_id
1 'polypeptide(L)'
;MSFLAKQARQDPVSRRNLLLVLYENLKFKPVQAIKEGQLPAVPSSDPKDPLNLSCNSLHALAIGVDVNDPKTFDDVVYPVLPAASFWISLYCEPQTLSGSHLCVSVHLLVVQLGHSYILDALGYGLLPSLLKATDCLYRYRRFTPIKPLQVANSLEVIMSQILEKISSRFVYASILKRSSMFIYKAERAGRFPGFRVSDRAVDISVLCRAWVDFGCLSSYRMDILTSDEYRLCGNAQCPRRSGKAATTVLMRCAGCQLELYCSSTCQRDDWKAQRRNLCKDIKRIRNDGGVLPISRSDKNTLKVFNAAFVKHYKNLSAEWADAKKEYIEEKGEPEDPDLPFLLCLDYDSSDHEPQLDIGLPRSFKDEENFNDLVSMAGAGLGTLVYWSIPDGQDTINKLELFA
;
A
#
# COMPACT_ATOMS: atom_id res chain seq x y z
N MET A 1 15.87 -14.39 -23.58
CA MET A 1 15.06 -13.51 -22.70
C MET A 1 15.72 -12.17 -22.42
N SER A 2 16.93 -12.09 -21.83
CA SER A 2 17.57 -10.80 -21.53
C SER A 2 17.85 -9.89 -22.74
N PHE A 3 18.15 -10.46 -23.92
CA PHE A 3 18.27 -9.70 -25.17
C PHE A 3 16.93 -9.08 -25.61
N LEU A 4 15.86 -9.86 -25.59
CA LEU A 4 14.50 -9.39 -25.86
C LEU A 4 14.06 -8.30 -24.88
N ALA A 5 14.43 -8.43 -23.60
CA ALA A 5 14.19 -7.39 -22.58
C ALA A 5 14.87 -6.07 -22.91
N LYS A 6 16.13 -6.12 -23.36
CA LYS A 6 16.87 -4.91 -23.77
C LYS A 6 16.27 -4.28 -25.02
N GLN A 7 15.82 -5.08 -25.99
CA GLN A 7 15.14 -4.57 -27.19
C GLN A 7 13.76 -4.00 -26.87
N ALA A 8 13.01 -4.61 -25.96
CA ALA A 8 11.69 -4.15 -25.50
C ALA A 8 11.71 -2.75 -24.86
N ARG A 9 12.86 -2.34 -24.29
CA ARG A 9 13.05 -0.94 -23.84
C ARG A 9 13.06 0.05 -25.00
N GLN A 10 13.59 -0.34 -26.14
CA GLN A 10 13.86 0.55 -27.27
C GLN A 10 12.73 0.58 -28.30
N ASP A 11 11.95 -0.49 -28.40
CA ASP A 11 10.95 -0.66 -29.46
C ASP A 11 9.60 -1.22 -28.92
N PRO A 12 8.46 -0.54 -29.21
CA PRO A 12 7.13 -0.99 -28.79
C PRO A 12 6.72 -2.38 -29.31
N VAL A 13 7.19 -2.81 -30.49
CA VAL A 13 6.85 -4.14 -31.05
C VAL A 13 7.57 -5.23 -30.26
N SER A 14 8.86 -5.04 -29.99
CA SER A 14 9.68 -5.91 -29.14
C SER A 14 9.13 -5.98 -27.72
N ARG A 15 8.60 -4.85 -27.21
CA ARG A 15 7.87 -4.82 -25.95
C ARG A 15 6.67 -5.76 -26.01
N ARG A 16 5.72 -5.54 -26.92
CA ARG A 16 4.54 -6.40 -27.09
C ARG A 16 4.89 -7.89 -27.23
N ASN A 17 5.94 -8.22 -28.00
CA ASN A 17 6.39 -9.60 -28.16
C ASN A 17 6.94 -10.19 -26.86
N LEU A 18 7.74 -9.42 -26.11
CA LEU A 18 8.16 -9.82 -24.77
C LEU A 18 6.95 -10.05 -23.87
N LEU A 19 5.93 -9.19 -23.93
CA LEU A 19 4.71 -9.34 -23.13
C LEU A 19 3.97 -10.63 -23.40
N LEU A 20 3.80 -10.98 -24.67
CA LEU A 20 3.18 -12.25 -25.04
C LEU A 20 3.99 -13.44 -24.49
N VAL A 21 5.32 -13.40 -24.58
CA VAL A 21 6.18 -14.46 -24.02
C VAL A 21 6.10 -14.52 -22.51
N LEU A 22 6.16 -13.36 -21.82
CA LEU A 22 6.03 -13.29 -20.37
C LEU A 22 4.67 -13.82 -19.92
N TYR A 23 3.61 -13.40 -20.58
CA TYR A 23 2.25 -13.82 -20.32
C TYR A 23 2.12 -15.34 -20.50
N GLU A 24 2.54 -15.91 -21.63
CA GLU A 24 2.47 -17.37 -21.82
C GLU A 24 3.29 -18.14 -20.78
N ASN A 25 4.47 -17.64 -20.40
CA ASN A 25 5.34 -18.29 -19.41
C ASN A 25 4.81 -18.16 -17.97
N LEU A 26 4.08 -17.08 -17.65
CA LEU A 26 3.62 -16.77 -16.29
C LEU A 26 2.16 -17.18 -16.04
N LYS A 27 1.34 -17.27 -17.10
CA LYS A 27 -0.12 -17.36 -16.97
C LYS A 27 -0.65 -18.76 -16.67
N PHE A 28 0.03 -19.87 -16.99
CA PHE A 28 -0.75 -21.11 -17.20
C PHE A 28 -0.30 -22.46 -16.66
N LYS A 29 0.85 -22.63 -15.99
CA LYS A 29 1.19 -23.96 -15.44
C LYS A 29 1.55 -23.99 -13.97
N PRO A 30 2.36 -23.07 -13.44
CA PRO A 30 2.72 -23.12 -12.02
C PRO A 30 1.51 -22.89 -11.11
N VAL A 31 0.75 -21.81 -11.31
CA VAL A 31 -0.39 -21.42 -10.45
C VAL A 31 -1.48 -22.51 -10.38
N GLN A 32 -1.77 -23.18 -11.51
CA GLN A 32 -2.76 -24.26 -11.58
C GLN A 32 -2.21 -25.56 -10.99
N ALA A 33 -0.98 -25.96 -11.35
CA ALA A 33 -0.31 -27.11 -10.76
C ALA A 33 -0.17 -26.97 -9.24
N ILE A 34 -0.06 -25.74 -8.72
CA ILE A 34 -0.05 -25.45 -7.26
C ILE A 34 -1.42 -25.65 -6.62
N LYS A 35 -2.50 -25.17 -7.24
CA LYS A 35 -3.87 -25.45 -6.76
C LYS A 35 -4.10 -26.96 -6.66
N GLU A 36 -3.39 -27.73 -7.48
CA GLU A 36 -3.45 -29.19 -7.54
C GLU A 36 -2.34 -29.89 -6.73
N GLY A 37 -1.42 -29.14 -6.08
CA GLY A 37 -0.35 -29.67 -5.24
C GLY A 37 0.80 -30.39 -5.99
N GLN A 38 0.99 -30.12 -7.28
CA GLN A 38 1.82 -30.92 -8.18
C GLN A 38 3.22 -30.35 -8.51
N LEU A 39 3.63 -29.19 -7.97
CA LEU A 39 4.94 -28.65 -8.34
C LEU A 39 6.11 -29.36 -7.65
N PRO A 40 7.21 -29.64 -8.38
CA PRO A 40 8.43 -30.18 -7.78
C PRO A 40 9.04 -29.16 -6.81
N ALA A 41 9.64 -29.67 -5.73
CA ALA A 41 10.26 -28.85 -4.70
C ALA A 41 11.51 -28.09 -5.17
N VAL A 42 12.09 -28.46 -6.32
CA VAL A 42 13.35 -27.89 -6.81
C VAL A 42 13.25 -27.61 -8.31
N PRO A 43 13.74 -26.46 -8.81
CA PRO A 43 13.85 -26.20 -10.24
C PRO A 43 14.70 -27.29 -10.92
N SER A 44 14.19 -27.88 -12.00
CA SER A 44 14.97 -28.81 -12.84
C SER A 44 16.19 -28.09 -13.44
N SER A 45 17.24 -28.81 -13.82
CA SER A 45 18.33 -28.25 -14.63
C SER A 45 17.91 -28.00 -16.09
N ASP A 46 16.73 -28.49 -16.50
CA ASP A 46 16.19 -28.28 -17.83
C ASP A 46 15.80 -26.80 -18.03
N PRO A 47 16.41 -26.06 -18.98
CA PRO A 47 16.04 -24.68 -19.27
C PRO A 47 14.61 -24.53 -19.82
N LYS A 48 13.99 -25.63 -20.29
CA LYS A 48 12.58 -25.68 -20.71
C LYS A 48 11.61 -25.96 -19.57
N ASP A 49 12.14 -26.21 -18.37
CA ASP A 49 11.32 -26.37 -17.18
C ASP A 49 10.45 -25.11 -16.98
N PRO A 50 9.12 -25.27 -16.76
CA PRO A 50 8.22 -24.13 -16.58
C PRO A 50 8.65 -23.17 -15.47
N LEU A 51 9.29 -23.67 -14.40
CA LEU A 51 9.83 -22.87 -13.30
C LEU A 51 10.99 -21.99 -13.79
N ASN A 52 11.94 -22.58 -14.52
CA ASN A 52 13.05 -21.84 -15.09
C ASN A 52 12.60 -20.80 -16.12
N LEU A 53 11.66 -21.15 -16.99
CA LEU A 53 11.10 -20.23 -17.99
C LEU A 53 10.41 -19.05 -17.32
N SER A 54 9.62 -19.29 -16.29
CA SER A 54 8.93 -18.26 -15.53
C SER A 54 9.91 -17.37 -14.74
N CYS A 55 10.94 -17.93 -14.11
CA CYS A 55 11.98 -17.14 -13.44
C CYS A 55 12.78 -16.27 -14.41
N ASN A 56 13.19 -16.84 -15.54
CA ASN A 56 13.87 -16.10 -16.61
C ASN A 56 12.98 -15.01 -17.21
N SER A 57 11.67 -15.24 -17.22
CA SER A 57 10.66 -14.26 -17.64
C SER A 57 10.58 -13.10 -16.66
N LEU A 58 10.48 -13.37 -15.35
CA LEU A 58 10.56 -12.30 -14.33
C LEU A 58 11.89 -11.54 -14.42
N HIS A 59 12.99 -12.21 -14.77
CA HIS A 59 14.31 -11.56 -14.85
C HIS A 59 14.37 -10.61 -16.03
N ALA A 60 13.91 -11.08 -17.19
CA ALA A 60 13.73 -10.24 -18.36
C ALA A 60 12.75 -9.09 -18.09
N LEU A 61 11.71 -9.31 -17.29
CA LEU A 61 10.77 -8.27 -16.92
C LEU A 61 11.44 -7.16 -16.10
N ALA A 62 12.10 -7.49 -14.99
CA ALA A 62 12.74 -6.45 -14.16
C ALA A 62 13.85 -5.70 -14.91
N ILE A 63 14.54 -6.36 -15.84
CA ILE A 63 15.48 -5.68 -16.73
C ILE A 63 14.73 -4.86 -17.78
N GLY A 64 13.60 -5.30 -18.31
CA GLY A 64 12.95 -4.67 -19.46
C GLY A 64 12.02 -3.50 -19.11
N VAL A 65 11.45 -3.49 -17.90
CA VAL A 65 10.45 -2.50 -17.49
C VAL A 65 11.10 -1.16 -17.20
N ASP A 66 10.60 -0.12 -17.87
CA ASP A 66 10.78 1.25 -17.43
C ASP A 66 9.65 1.57 -16.45
N VAL A 67 10.03 1.87 -15.22
CA VAL A 67 9.11 2.12 -14.10
C VAL A 67 8.43 3.48 -14.21
N ASN A 68 8.96 4.35 -15.07
CA ASN A 68 8.40 5.68 -15.33
C ASN A 68 7.36 5.65 -16.46
N ASP A 69 7.07 4.50 -17.06
CA ASP A 69 6.04 4.33 -18.09
C ASP A 69 4.82 3.58 -17.51
N PRO A 70 3.76 4.30 -17.08
CA PRO A 70 2.56 3.71 -16.47
C PRO A 70 1.92 2.64 -17.36
N LYS A 71 1.97 2.83 -18.69
CA LYS A 71 1.39 1.89 -19.64
C LYS A 71 2.15 0.56 -19.66
N THR A 72 3.47 0.63 -19.55
CA THR A 72 4.31 -0.56 -19.41
C THR A 72 4.08 -1.26 -18.07
N PHE A 73 3.54 -0.60 -17.06
CA PHE A 73 3.19 -1.30 -15.82
C PHE A 73 1.87 -2.05 -15.95
N ASP A 74 0.80 -1.35 -16.37
CA ASP A 74 -0.56 -1.89 -16.44
C ASP A 74 -0.65 -3.11 -17.36
N ASP A 75 -0.01 -3.03 -18.52
CA ASP A 75 -0.05 -4.10 -19.53
C ASP A 75 0.79 -5.33 -19.14
N VAL A 76 1.68 -5.21 -18.15
CA VAL A 76 2.83 -6.11 -18.03
C VAL A 76 3.09 -6.59 -16.62
N VAL A 77 3.33 -5.67 -15.70
CA VAL A 77 3.76 -5.98 -14.34
C VAL A 77 2.55 -6.42 -13.52
N TYR A 78 1.41 -5.77 -13.72
CA TYR A 78 0.19 -6.09 -12.99
C TYR A 78 -0.28 -7.54 -13.22
N PRO A 79 -0.37 -8.07 -14.45
CA PRO A 79 -0.75 -9.47 -14.69
C PRO A 79 0.17 -10.51 -14.05
N VAL A 80 1.43 -10.15 -13.79
CA VAL A 80 2.43 -11.09 -13.25
C VAL A 80 2.58 -11.01 -11.74
N LEU A 81 1.95 -10.04 -11.09
CA LEU A 81 2.02 -9.85 -9.64
C LEU A 81 1.69 -11.11 -8.82
N PRO A 82 0.65 -11.91 -9.16
CA PRO A 82 0.39 -13.17 -8.46
C PRO A 82 1.55 -14.16 -8.59
N ALA A 83 2.13 -14.26 -9.78
CA ALA A 83 3.27 -15.13 -10.04
C ALA A 83 4.50 -14.62 -9.26
N ALA A 84 4.79 -13.33 -9.29
CA ALA A 84 5.89 -12.75 -8.52
C ALA A 84 5.73 -13.04 -7.02
N SER A 85 4.55 -12.82 -6.44
CA SER A 85 4.28 -13.09 -5.01
C SER A 85 4.51 -14.56 -4.66
N PHE A 86 4.09 -15.47 -5.55
CA PHE A 86 4.38 -16.90 -5.44
C PHE A 86 5.88 -17.18 -5.49
N TRP A 87 6.61 -16.56 -6.41
CA TRP A 87 8.04 -16.81 -6.58
C TRP A 87 8.89 -16.31 -5.42
N ILE A 88 8.52 -15.19 -4.78
CA ILE A 88 9.12 -14.82 -3.48
C ILE A 88 8.92 -15.99 -2.51
N SER A 89 7.72 -16.54 -2.40
CA SER A 89 7.47 -17.68 -1.50
C SER A 89 8.27 -18.95 -1.87
N LEU A 90 8.54 -19.23 -3.15
CA LEU A 90 9.23 -20.45 -3.57
C LEU A 90 10.76 -20.32 -3.48
N TYR A 91 11.35 -19.21 -3.94
CA TYR A 91 12.80 -19.04 -4.09
C TYR A 91 13.58 -18.74 -2.81
N CYS A 92 12.92 -18.87 -1.67
CA CYS A 92 13.52 -18.72 -0.37
C CYS A 92 14.37 -19.94 0.05
N GLU A 93 14.69 -20.88 -0.84
CA GLU A 93 15.66 -21.93 -0.52
C GLU A 93 17.11 -21.42 -0.65
N PRO A 94 18.06 -21.95 0.15
CA PRO A 94 19.44 -21.42 0.24
C PRO A 94 20.20 -21.34 -1.10
N GLN A 95 19.79 -22.12 -2.09
CA GLN A 95 20.49 -22.28 -3.37
C GLN A 95 20.11 -21.20 -4.40
N THR A 96 19.08 -20.38 -4.17
CA THR A 96 18.47 -19.52 -5.20
C THR A 96 18.26 -18.06 -4.78
N LEU A 97 19.17 -17.50 -3.96
CA LEU A 97 19.05 -16.12 -3.46
C LEU A 97 18.89 -15.06 -4.58
N SER A 98 19.50 -15.32 -5.75
CA SER A 98 19.39 -14.46 -6.94
C SER A 98 17.96 -14.33 -7.48
N GLY A 99 17.18 -15.43 -7.46
CA GLY A 99 15.78 -15.41 -7.88
C GLY A 99 14.89 -14.61 -6.92
N SER A 100 15.17 -14.69 -5.62
CA SER A 100 14.45 -13.91 -4.60
C SER A 100 14.68 -12.40 -4.77
N HIS A 101 15.92 -11.97 -5.02
CA HIS A 101 16.27 -10.55 -5.24
C HIS A 101 15.42 -9.89 -6.32
N LEU A 102 15.30 -10.57 -7.45
CA LEU A 102 14.50 -10.13 -8.57
C LEU A 102 13.01 -10.03 -8.23
N CYS A 103 12.45 -11.05 -7.59
CA CYS A 103 11.02 -11.08 -7.28
C CYS A 103 10.66 -9.99 -6.27
N VAL A 104 11.51 -9.77 -5.26
CA VAL A 104 11.35 -8.67 -4.30
C VAL A 104 11.49 -7.32 -5.00
N SER A 105 12.44 -7.17 -5.94
CA SER A 105 12.57 -5.94 -6.73
C SER A 105 11.28 -5.62 -7.51
N VAL A 106 10.64 -6.60 -8.14
CA VAL A 106 9.35 -6.40 -8.83
C VAL A 106 8.26 -5.90 -7.87
N HIS A 107 8.21 -6.40 -6.63
CA HIS A 107 7.23 -5.91 -5.66
C HIS A 107 7.56 -4.52 -5.15
N LEU A 108 8.83 -4.17 -5.01
CA LEU A 108 9.21 -2.79 -4.69
C LEU A 108 8.65 -1.82 -5.74
N LEU A 109 8.73 -2.18 -7.02
CA LEU A 109 8.12 -1.39 -8.10
C LEU A 109 6.60 -1.31 -7.96
N VAL A 110 5.95 -2.43 -7.68
CA VAL A 110 4.49 -2.49 -7.53
C VAL A 110 4.00 -1.62 -6.36
N VAL A 111 4.68 -1.64 -5.22
CA VAL A 111 4.26 -0.84 -4.06
C VAL A 111 4.50 0.65 -4.23
N GLN A 112 5.39 1.05 -5.14
CA GLN A 112 5.63 2.47 -5.46
C GLN A 112 4.52 3.10 -6.29
N LEU A 113 3.65 2.32 -6.93
CA LEU A 113 2.70 2.82 -7.92
C LEU A 113 1.34 3.21 -7.39
N GLY A 114 1.07 2.94 -6.11
CA GLY A 114 -0.14 3.45 -5.46
C GLY A 114 -0.83 2.45 -4.56
N HIS A 115 -1.86 2.95 -3.89
CA HIS A 115 -2.57 2.18 -2.87
C HIS A 115 -3.28 0.95 -3.44
N SER A 116 -3.81 1.05 -4.67
CA SER A 116 -4.54 -0.02 -5.34
C SER A 116 -3.64 -1.23 -5.65
N TYR A 117 -2.42 -0.99 -6.12
CA TYR A 117 -1.43 -2.03 -6.38
C TYR A 117 -0.93 -2.70 -5.11
N ILE A 118 -0.70 -1.92 -4.04
CA ILE A 118 -0.40 -2.47 -2.72
C ILE A 118 -1.55 -3.37 -2.26
N LEU A 119 -2.79 -2.90 -2.39
CA LEU A 119 -3.97 -3.66 -1.99
C LEU A 119 -4.07 -5.01 -2.72
N ASP A 120 -3.76 -5.05 -4.01
CA ASP A 120 -3.75 -6.29 -4.79
C ASP A 120 -2.57 -7.19 -4.44
N ALA A 121 -1.36 -6.63 -4.27
CA ALA A 121 -0.19 -7.39 -3.82
C ALA A 121 -0.42 -8.06 -2.46
N LEU A 122 -1.05 -7.35 -1.52
CA LEU A 122 -1.49 -7.91 -0.24
C LEU A 122 -2.51 -9.04 -0.43
N GLY A 123 -3.41 -8.91 -1.43
CA GLY A 123 -4.37 -9.95 -1.80
C GLY A 123 -3.71 -11.21 -2.37
N TYR A 124 -2.57 -11.07 -3.03
CA TYR A 124 -1.77 -12.18 -3.57
C TYR A 124 -0.77 -12.77 -2.57
N GLY A 125 -0.80 -12.33 -1.31
CA GLY A 125 0.01 -12.91 -0.25
C GLY A 125 1.43 -12.35 -0.14
N LEU A 126 1.63 -11.07 -0.54
CA LEU A 126 2.91 -10.39 -0.41
C LEU A 126 3.52 -10.50 1.01
N LEU A 127 2.76 -10.16 2.06
CA LEU A 127 3.28 -10.19 3.44
C LEU A 127 3.70 -11.60 3.91
N PRO A 128 2.90 -12.67 3.73
CA PRO A 128 3.36 -14.04 3.97
C PRO A 128 4.64 -14.40 3.21
N SER A 129 4.75 -13.99 1.93
CA SER A 129 5.93 -14.24 1.11
C SER A 129 7.15 -13.50 1.64
N LEU A 130 7.02 -12.22 2.01
CA LEU A 130 8.10 -11.44 2.62
C LEU A 130 8.55 -12.06 3.93
N LEU A 131 7.63 -12.48 4.80
CA LEU A 131 8.00 -13.09 6.07
C LEU A 131 8.78 -14.39 5.88
N LYS A 132 8.37 -15.23 4.91
CA LYS A 132 9.11 -16.43 4.53
C LYS A 132 10.51 -16.08 3.98
N ALA A 133 10.62 -15.02 3.17
CA ALA A 133 11.90 -14.53 2.68
C ALA A 133 12.81 -14.02 3.80
N THR A 134 12.26 -13.37 4.83
CA THR A 134 13.00 -12.95 6.02
C THR A 134 13.57 -14.16 6.75
N ASP A 135 12.76 -15.19 7.01
CA ASP A 135 13.21 -16.43 7.66
C ASP A 135 14.35 -17.11 6.89
N CYS A 136 14.27 -17.10 5.57
CA CYS A 136 15.26 -17.75 4.73
C CYS A 136 16.55 -16.93 4.58
N LEU A 137 16.44 -15.60 4.51
CA LEU A 137 17.59 -14.72 4.57
C LEU A 137 18.36 -14.88 5.89
N TYR A 138 17.64 -15.01 7.01
CA TYR A 138 18.23 -15.30 8.32
C TYR A 138 18.99 -16.64 8.32
N ARG A 139 18.38 -17.72 7.81
CA ARG A 139 19.04 -19.03 7.69
C ARG A 139 20.26 -18.95 6.78
N TYR A 140 20.15 -18.28 5.64
CA TYR A 140 21.24 -18.12 4.70
C TYR A 140 22.46 -17.44 5.34
N ARG A 141 22.26 -16.34 6.07
CA ARG A 141 23.37 -15.66 6.77
C ARG A 141 23.98 -16.50 7.88
N ARG A 142 23.17 -17.34 8.55
CA ARG A 142 23.65 -18.24 9.61
C ARG A 142 24.52 -19.38 9.08
N PHE A 143 24.20 -19.93 7.91
CA PHE A 143 24.85 -21.14 7.39
C PHE A 143 25.88 -20.89 6.27
N THR A 144 25.92 -19.70 5.68
CA THR A 144 26.83 -19.37 4.58
C THR A 144 27.85 -18.30 5.02
N PRO A 145 28.97 -18.70 5.65
CA PRO A 145 29.98 -17.75 6.15
C PRO A 145 30.80 -17.08 5.03
N ILE A 146 30.72 -17.57 3.79
CA ILE A 146 31.54 -17.11 2.66
C ILE A 146 30.61 -16.74 1.49
N LYS A 147 30.57 -15.43 1.17
CA LYS A 147 29.97 -14.69 0.03
C LYS A 147 29.02 -15.42 -0.97
N PRO A 148 27.95 -14.75 -1.46
CA PRO A 148 27.89 -13.29 -1.66
C PRO A 148 26.97 -12.58 -0.66
N LEU A 149 27.58 -11.92 0.33
CA LEU A 149 26.88 -11.09 1.31
C LEU A 149 26.14 -9.91 0.64
N GLN A 150 26.58 -9.48 -0.54
CA GLN A 150 26.01 -8.35 -1.26
C GLN A 150 24.55 -8.58 -1.68
N VAL A 151 24.21 -9.77 -2.22
CA VAL A 151 22.83 -10.08 -2.63
C VAL A 151 21.91 -10.15 -1.41
N ALA A 152 22.41 -10.75 -0.32
CA ALA A 152 21.68 -10.83 0.94
C ALA A 152 21.42 -9.45 1.56
N ASN A 153 22.41 -8.53 1.51
CA ASN A 153 22.25 -7.16 2.00
C ASN A 153 21.29 -6.37 1.13
N SER A 154 21.40 -6.49 -0.20
CA SER A 154 20.47 -5.84 -1.12
C SER A 154 19.04 -6.34 -0.92
N LEU A 155 18.84 -7.65 -0.73
CA LEU A 155 17.53 -8.23 -0.46
C LEU A 155 16.94 -7.69 0.85
N GLU A 156 17.72 -7.62 1.93
CA GLU A 156 17.30 -7.00 3.19
C GLU A 156 16.81 -5.56 2.97
N VAL A 157 17.61 -4.73 2.29
CA VAL A 157 17.26 -3.33 2.04
C VAL A 157 15.95 -3.21 1.25
N ILE A 158 15.80 -3.98 0.15
CA ILE A 158 14.60 -3.91 -0.69
C ILE A 158 13.36 -4.38 0.10
N MET A 159 13.49 -5.44 0.91
CA MET A 159 12.38 -5.91 1.73
C MET A 159 11.97 -4.89 2.80
N SER A 160 12.94 -4.24 3.46
CA SER A 160 12.67 -3.16 4.41
C SER A 160 11.94 -1.99 3.73
N GLN A 161 12.39 -1.60 2.52
CA GLN A 161 11.73 -0.55 1.74
C GLN A 161 10.29 -0.92 1.36
N ILE A 162 10.01 -2.19 1.03
CA ILE A 162 8.64 -2.63 0.77
C ILE A 162 7.77 -2.48 2.01
N LEU A 163 8.27 -2.89 3.18
CA LEU A 163 7.53 -2.75 4.45
C LEU A 163 7.25 -1.28 4.76
N GLU A 164 8.27 -0.43 4.65
CA GLU A 164 8.14 1.02 4.84
C GLU A 164 7.10 1.63 3.89
N LYS A 165 7.15 1.29 2.59
CA LYS A 165 6.19 1.78 1.60
C LYS A 165 4.78 1.27 1.81
N ILE A 166 4.59 0.06 2.35
CA ILE A 166 3.26 -0.41 2.73
C ILE A 166 2.78 0.31 3.99
N SER A 167 3.66 0.51 4.97
CA SER A 167 3.38 1.20 6.23
C SER A 167 2.95 2.65 6.03
N SER A 168 3.61 3.40 5.15
CA SER A 168 3.21 4.80 4.84
C SER A 168 1.82 4.89 4.22
N ARG A 169 1.26 3.76 3.74
CA ARG A 169 -0.10 3.65 3.22
C ARG A 169 -1.09 3.09 4.25
N PHE A 170 -0.77 3.08 5.54
CA PHE A 170 -1.73 2.70 6.59
C PHE A 170 -2.84 3.73 6.82
N VAL A 171 -2.76 4.90 6.18
CA VAL A 171 -3.89 5.81 6.05
C VAL A 171 -5.06 5.18 5.29
N TYR A 172 -4.79 4.22 4.41
CA TYR A 172 -5.81 3.46 3.71
C TYR A 172 -6.28 2.29 4.58
N ALA A 173 -7.51 2.36 5.09
CA ALA A 173 -8.14 1.32 5.90
C ALA A 173 -8.03 -0.08 5.28
N SER A 174 -8.15 -0.17 3.97
CA SER A 174 -8.11 -1.41 3.20
C SER A 174 -6.74 -2.08 3.22
N ILE A 175 -5.65 -1.30 3.24
CA ILE A 175 -4.27 -1.77 3.41
C ILE A 175 -4.03 -2.10 4.89
N LEU A 176 -4.28 -1.13 5.78
CA LEU A 176 -4.07 -1.29 7.22
C LEU A 176 -4.73 -2.56 7.76
N LYS A 177 -6.03 -2.78 7.51
CA LYS A 177 -6.76 -3.97 7.98
C LYS A 177 -6.15 -5.28 7.51
N ARG A 178 -5.73 -5.37 6.24
CA ARG A 178 -5.14 -6.59 5.68
C ARG A 178 -3.79 -6.85 6.34
N SER A 179 -2.98 -5.81 6.52
CA SER A 179 -1.70 -5.88 7.21
C SER A 179 -1.87 -6.28 8.68
N SER A 180 -2.75 -5.63 9.45
CA SER A 180 -3.01 -5.96 10.86
C SER A 180 -3.52 -7.40 11.03
N MET A 181 -4.41 -7.85 10.14
CA MET A 181 -4.90 -9.23 10.15
C MET A 181 -3.77 -10.24 9.90
N PHE A 182 -2.83 -9.91 9.00
CA PHE A 182 -1.65 -10.72 8.77
C PHE A 182 -0.73 -10.74 9.99
N ILE A 183 -0.41 -9.57 10.56
CA ILE A 183 0.46 -9.42 11.73
C ILE A 183 -0.08 -10.28 12.88
N TYR A 184 -1.36 -10.11 13.23
CA TYR A 184 -2.03 -10.90 14.27
C TYR A 184 -1.88 -12.41 14.06
N LYS A 185 -2.06 -12.89 12.82
CA LYS A 185 -1.91 -14.31 12.48
C LYS A 185 -0.45 -14.77 12.60
N ALA A 186 0.51 -13.95 12.17
CA ALA A 186 1.93 -14.26 12.21
C ALA A 186 2.46 -14.30 13.66
N GLU A 187 2.04 -13.36 14.49
CA GLU A 187 2.33 -13.30 15.93
C GLU A 187 1.77 -14.51 16.66
N ARG A 188 0.49 -14.82 16.44
CA ARG A 188 -0.16 -16.01 17.03
C ARG A 188 0.54 -17.32 16.61
N ALA A 189 1.15 -17.34 15.43
CA ALA A 189 1.93 -18.48 14.96
C ALA A 189 3.39 -18.50 15.45
N GLY A 190 3.83 -17.51 16.23
CA GLY A 190 5.22 -17.38 16.70
C GLY A 190 6.23 -17.13 15.58
N ARG A 191 5.78 -16.59 14.45
CA ARG A 191 6.60 -16.34 13.25
C ARG A 191 7.01 -14.88 13.10
N PHE A 192 6.43 -13.97 13.86
CA PHE A 192 6.74 -12.54 13.73
C PHE A 192 8.19 -12.25 14.20
N PRO A 193 9.02 -11.54 13.40
CA PRO A 193 10.46 -11.42 13.68
C PRO A 193 10.82 -10.71 14.99
N GLY A 194 9.96 -9.83 15.51
CA GLY A 194 10.22 -9.02 16.70
C GLY A 194 10.58 -9.79 17.97
N PHE A 195 10.27 -11.09 18.04
CA PHE A 195 10.57 -11.93 19.21
C PHE A 195 11.94 -12.65 19.17
N ARG A 196 12.70 -12.55 18.07
CA ARG A 196 13.92 -13.37 17.84
C ARG A 196 15.25 -12.65 18.10
N VAL A 197 15.23 -11.46 18.70
CA VAL A 197 16.41 -10.57 18.89
C VAL A 197 17.50 -11.16 19.82
N SER A 198 17.28 -12.31 20.45
CA SER A 198 18.24 -12.90 21.39
C SER A 198 19.48 -13.52 20.74
N ASP A 199 19.48 -13.82 19.43
CA ASP A 199 20.62 -14.45 18.75
C ASP A 199 21.60 -13.37 18.22
N ARG A 200 22.55 -12.95 19.06
CA ARG A 200 23.54 -11.88 18.77
C ARG A 200 24.46 -12.19 17.57
N ALA A 201 24.39 -13.38 16.99
CA ALA A 201 25.32 -13.83 15.95
C ALA A 201 24.93 -13.46 14.51
N VAL A 202 23.68 -13.01 14.24
CA VAL A 202 23.22 -12.71 12.87
C VAL A 202 22.67 -11.29 12.78
N ASP A 203 23.44 -10.42 12.12
CA ASP A 203 23.04 -9.03 11.85
C ASP A 203 22.05 -8.97 10.68
N ILE A 204 20.75 -9.19 10.92
CA ILE A 204 19.63 -8.77 10.03
C ILE A 204 18.85 -7.64 10.68
N SER A 205 19.58 -6.74 11.33
CA SER A 205 19.01 -5.75 12.24
C SER A 205 18.07 -4.77 11.54
N VAL A 206 18.32 -4.44 10.26
CA VAL A 206 17.52 -3.48 9.51
C VAL A 206 16.16 -4.08 9.14
N LEU A 207 16.13 -5.30 8.58
CA LEU A 207 14.86 -5.94 8.20
C LEU A 207 14.01 -6.31 9.42
N CYS A 208 14.64 -6.77 10.52
CA CYS A 208 13.93 -7.02 11.76
C CYS A 208 13.32 -5.74 12.33
N ARG A 209 14.06 -4.63 12.31
CA ARG A 209 13.55 -3.32 12.74
C ARG A 209 12.38 -2.87 11.85
N ALA A 210 12.50 -2.99 10.53
CA ALA A 210 11.42 -2.65 9.62
C ALA A 210 10.13 -3.45 9.89
N TRP A 211 10.23 -4.74 10.23
CA TRP A 211 9.07 -5.53 10.66
C TRP A 211 8.49 -5.07 12.01
N VAL A 212 9.32 -4.72 12.98
CA VAL A 212 8.87 -4.18 14.27
C VAL A 212 8.14 -2.86 14.05
N ASP A 213 8.74 -1.93 13.30
CA ASP A 213 8.15 -0.62 12.99
C ASP A 213 6.83 -0.79 12.22
N PHE A 214 6.77 -1.71 11.26
CA PHE A 214 5.55 -2.10 10.54
C PHE A 214 4.46 -2.60 11.50
N GLY A 215 4.83 -3.43 12.48
CA GLY A 215 3.94 -3.92 13.54
C GLY A 215 3.40 -2.81 14.42
N CYS A 216 4.30 -2.01 15.00
CA CYS A 216 4.00 -0.90 15.89
C CYS A 216 3.09 0.13 15.22
N LEU A 217 3.42 0.56 14.00
CA LEU A 217 2.63 1.53 13.25
C LEU A 217 1.25 0.97 12.90
N SER A 218 1.16 -0.31 12.55
CA SER A 218 -0.13 -0.97 12.31
C SER A 218 -1.01 -0.97 13.57
N SER A 219 -0.43 -1.30 14.73
CA SER A 219 -1.15 -1.29 16.01
C SER A 219 -1.63 0.11 16.36
N TYR A 220 -0.72 1.10 16.35
CA TYR A 220 -1.05 2.50 16.66
C TYR A 220 -2.20 3.03 15.79
N ARG A 221 -2.15 2.81 14.47
CA ARG A 221 -3.22 3.25 13.56
C ARG A 221 -4.51 2.46 13.77
N MET A 222 -4.43 1.18 14.08
CA MET A 222 -5.62 0.39 14.43
C MET A 222 -6.27 0.87 15.73
N ASP A 223 -5.48 1.29 16.72
CA ASP A 223 -5.96 1.82 18.00
C ASP A 223 -6.76 3.11 17.80
N ILE A 224 -6.28 4.01 16.94
CA ILE A 224 -7.06 5.20 16.53
C ILE A 224 -8.38 4.80 15.84
N LEU A 225 -8.35 3.73 15.04
CA LEU A 225 -9.54 3.20 14.35
C LEU A 225 -10.45 2.34 15.21
N THR A 226 -10.18 2.14 16.50
CA THR A 226 -11.09 1.35 17.36
C THR A 226 -12.46 2.02 17.57
N SER A 227 -12.65 3.27 17.13
CA SER A 227 -13.99 3.87 16.96
C SER A 227 -14.81 3.10 15.91
N ASP A 228 -16.07 2.75 16.21
CA ASP A 228 -16.98 2.08 15.25
C ASP A 228 -17.27 2.90 13.97
N GLU A 229 -16.86 4.17 13.94
CA GLU A 229 -17.27 5.18 12.96
C GLU A 229 -16.74 4.98 11.54
N TYR A 230 -15.67 4.20 11.35
CA TYR A 230 -15.08 3.97 10.02
C TYR A 230 -15.71 2.79 9.26
N ARG A 231 -16.41 1.87 9.94
CA ARG A 231 -17.03 0.68 9.33
C ARG A 231 -18.43 0.99 8.81
N LEU A 232 -18.51 1.94 7.88
CA LEU A 232 -19.80 2.34 7.31
C LEU A 232 -20.19 1.43 6.14
N CYS A 233 -21.49 1.09 6.11
CA CYS A 233 -22.08 0.49 4.93
C CYS A 233 -22.06 1.49 3.75
N GLY A 234 -21.72 1.00 2.57
CA GLY A 234 -21.72 1.73 1.32
C GLY A 234 -23.11 2.15 0.84
N ASN A 235 -24.19 1.59 1.39
CA ASN A 235 -25.52 2.13 1.13
C ASN A 235 -25.73 3.39 1.99
N ALA A 236 -25.85 4.53 1.32
CA ALA A 236 -26.02 5.82 1.98
C ALA A 236 -27.29 5.89 2.85
N GLN A 237 -28.32 5.12 2.48
CA GLN A 237 -29.61 5.00 3.17
C GLN A 237 -29.66 3.83 4.16
N CYS A 238 -28.51 3.20 4.46
CA CYS A 238 -28.49 2.09 5.41
C CYS A 238 -28.93 2.57 6.80
N PRO A 239 -29.97 1.97 7.42
CA PRO A 239 -30.43 2.37 8.75
C PRO A 239 -29.39 2.12 9.85
N ARG A 240 -28.41 1.24 9.57
CA ARG A 240 -27.29 0.93 10.47
C ARG A 240 -26.07 1.82 10.25
N ARG A 241 -26.14 2.82 9.36
CA ARG A 241 -25.02 3.69 9.04
C ARG A 241 -24.62 4.61 10.21
N SER A 242 -25.56 4.91 11.10
CA SER A 242 -25.39 5.94 12.14
C SER A 242 -25.32 5.38 13.57
N GLY A 243 -25.16 4.06 13.74
CA GLY A 243 -25.29 3.43 15.05
C GLY A 243 -24.09 2.57 15.45
N LYS A 244 -23.76 2.58 16.75
CA LYS A 244 -22.78 1.70 17.45
C LYS A 244 -23.08 0.19 17.35
N ALA A 245 -24.07 -0.21 16.55
CA ALA A 245 -24.52 -1.59 16.40
C ALA A 245 -23.85 -2.30 15.19
N ALA A 246 -22.64 -1.89 14.81
CA ALA A 246 -21.92 -2.39 13.64
C ALA A 246 -20.95 -3.54 13.98
N THR A 247 -21.36 -4.47 14.85
CA THR A 247 -20.66 -5.77 14.98
C THR A 247 -20.86 -6.65 13.74
N THR A 248 -21.69 -6.23 12.77
CA THR A 248 -21.82 -6.94 11.50
C THR A 248 -20.55 -6.85 10.67
N VAL A 249 -19.96 -8.02 10.43
CA VAL A 249 -18.92 -8.24 9.42
C VAL A 249 -19.41 -7.65 8.09
N LEU A 250 -18.73 -6.61 7.61
CA LEU A 250 -19.04 -6.03 6.30
C LEU A 250 -18.54 -6.96 5.19
N MET A 251 -19.38 -7.12 4.17
CA MET A 251 -19.08 -7.89 2.97
C MET A 251 -18.64 -6.97 1.85
N ARG A 252 -17.70 -7.42 1.03
CA ARG A 252 -17.30 -6.68 -0.19
C ARG A 252 -18.38 -6.83 -1.26
N CYS A 253 -18.54 -5.79 -2.07
CA CYS A 253 -19.34 -5.85 -3.28
C CYS A 253 -18.88 -7.01 -4.17
N ALA A 254 -19.77 -7.95 -4.50
CA ALA A 254 -19.43 -9.07 -5.38
C ALA A 254 -18.97 -8.63 -6.79
N GLY A 255 -19.38 -7.45 -7.25
CA GLY A 255 -18.97 -6.88 -8.52
C GLY A 255 -17.60 -6.22 -8.46
N CYS A 256 -17.54 -5.01 -7.87
CA CYS A 256 -16.31 -4.23 -7.86
C CYS A 256 -15.35 -4.59 -6.71
N GLN A 257 -15.76 -5.36 -5.70
CA GLN A 257 -14.96 -5.72 -4.51
C GLN A 257 -14.36 -4.54 -3.72
N LEU A 258 -14.68 -3.30 -4.08
CA LEU A 258 -14.15 -2.08 -3.47
C LEU A 258 -15.04 -1.57 -2.34
N GLU A 259 -16.36 -1.59 -2.54
CA GLU A 259 -17.31 -1.07 -1.56
C GLU A 259 -17.72 -2.16 -0.55
N LEU A 260 -18.00 -1.74 0.69
CA LEU A 260 -18.37 -2.62 1.79
C LEU A 260 -19.86 -2.48 2.14
N TYR A 261 -20.55 -3.58 2.40
CA TYR A 261 -21.97 -3.59 2.76
C TYR A 261 -22.23 -4.49 3.95
N CYS A 262 -23.14 -4.09 4.84
CA CYS A 262 -23.55 -4.92 5.97
C CYS A 262 -24.51 -6.06 5.56
N SER A 263 -25.11 -5.99 4.36
CA SER A 263 -26.02 -7.01 3.84
C SER A 263 -26.08 -6.98 2.31
N SER A 264 -26.49 -8.10 1.70
CA SER A 264 -26.78 -8.18 0.27
C SER A 264 -27.96 -7.29 -0.15
N THR A 265 -28.90 -7.03 0.76
CA THR A 265 -30.00 -6.08 0.56
C THR A 265 -29.46 -4.66 0.41
N CYS A 266 -28.62 -4.19 1.35
CA CYS A 266 -28.00 -2.87 1.22
C CYS A 266 -27.17 -2.72 -0.06
N GLN A 267 -26.46 -3.78 -0.47
CA GLN A 267 -25.75 -3.78 -1.76
C GLN A 267 -26.71 -3.61 -2.94
N ARG A 268 -27.83 -4.35 -2.99
CA ARG A 268 -28.82 -4.27 -4.08
C ARG A 268 -29.50 -2.90 -4.15
N ASP A 269 -29.76 -2.29 -3.01
CA ASP A 269 -30.44 -0.99 -2.95
C ASP A 269 -29.50 0.13 -3.44
N ASP A 270 -28.26 0.18 -2.94
CA ASP A 270 -27.25 1.14 -3.41
C ASP A 270 -26.92 0.94 -4.90
N TRP A 271 -26.89 -0.33 -5.34
CA TRP A 271 -26.72 -0.69 -6.75
C TRP A 271 -27.76 -0.04 -7.66
N LYS A 272 -29.04 -0.13 -7.28
CA LYS A 272 -30.15 0.43 -8.06
C LYS A 272 -30.15 1.96 -8.04
N ALA A 273 -29.81 2.57 -6.89
CA ALA A 273 -29.89 4.01 -6.71
C ALA A 273 -28.81 4.76 -7.50
N GLN A 274 -27.54 4.36 -7.35
CA GLN A 274 -26.41 5.19 -7.83
C GLN A 274 -25.15 4.40 -8.20
N ARG A 275 -25.01 3.14 -7.77
CA ARG A 275 -23.72 2.45 -7.80
C ARG A 275 -23.46 1.60 -9.04
N ARG A 276 -24.48 1.32 -9.86
CA ARG A 276 -24.36 0.41 -11.03
C ARG A 276 -23.25 0.80 -12.01
N ASN A 277 -23.19 2.07 -12.42
CA ASN A 277 -22.20 2.54 -13.41
C ASN A 277 -20.80 2.56 -12.80
N LEU A 278 -20.66 3.19 -11.63
CA LEU A 278 -19.39 3.24 -10.91
C LEU A 278 -18.81 1.84 -10.65
N CYS A 279 -19.64 0.84 -10.31
CA CYS A 279 -19.15 -0.52 -10.16
C CYS A 279 -18.64 -1.13 -11.48
N LYS A 280 -19.33 -0.87 -12.61
CA LYS A 280 -18.85 -1.34 -13.92
C LYS A 280 -17.53 -0.67 -14.27
N ASP A 281 -17.39 0.62 -14.01
CA ASP A 281 -16.15 1.36 -14.25
C ASP A 281 -15.00 0.83 -13.39
N ILE A 282 -15.22 0.65 -12.08
CA ILE A 282 -14.21 0.05 -11.19
C ILE A 282 -13.82 -1.36 -11.65
N LYS A 283 -14.80 -2.17 -12.09
CA LYS A 283 -14.53 -3.51 -12.60
C LYS A 283 -13.71 -3.47 -13.90
N ARG A 284 -14.02 -2.53 -14.80
CA ARG A 284 -13.25 -2.31 -16.03
C ARG A 284 -11.82 -1.88 -15.69
N ILE A 285 -11.65 -0.83 -14.88
CA ILE A 285 -10.35 -0.33 -14.42
C ILE A 285 -9.51 -1.47 -13.84
N ARG A 286 -10.06 -2.29 -12.94
CA ARG A 286 -9.34 -3.45 -12.40
C ARG A 286 -8.91 -4.45 -13.48
N ASN A 287 -9.82 -4.80 -14.38
CA ASN A 287 -9.53 -5.77 -15.44
C ASN A 287 -8.45 -5.25 -16.40
N ASP A 288 -8.43 -3.93 -16.59
CA ASP A 288 -7.47 -3.22 -17.43
C ASP A 288 -6.17 -2.88 -16.67
N GLY A 289 -6.06 -3.29 -15.39
CA GLY A 289 -4.87 -3.05 -14.56
C GLY A 289 -4.70 -1.62 -14.04
N GLY A 290 -5.69 -0.75 -14.24
CA GLY A 290 -5.59 0.66 -13.86
C GLY A 290 -5.77 0.93 -12.36
N VAL A 291 -5.40 2.15 -11.96
CA VAL A 291 -5.47 2.62 -10.57
C VAL A 291 -6.92 2.69 -10.09
N LEU A 292 -7.22 1.96 -9.01
CA LEU A 292 -8.55 1.99 -8.40
C LEU A 292 -8.78 3.30 -7.64
N PRO A 293 -10.02 3.85 -7.66
CA PRO A 293 -10.32 5.01 -6.84
C PRO A 293 -10.32 4.65 -5.34
N ILE A 294 -10.03 5.63 -4.49
CA ILE A 294 -10.11 5.49 -3.03
C ILE A 294 -11.51 5.01 -2.63
N SER A 295 -11.57 3.92 -1.87
CA SER A 295 -12.83 3.38 -1.35
C SER A 295 -13.48 4.33 -0.34
N ARG A 296 -14.80 4.24 -0.17
CA ARG A 296 -15.49 5.04 0.87
C ARG A 296 -14.98 4.71 2.28
N SER A 297 -14.62 3.45 2.53
CA SER A 297 -14.03 3.05 3.82
C SER A 297 -12.69 3.74 4.06
N ASP A 298 -11.85 3.87 3.03
CA ASP A 298 -10.56 4.54 3.15
C ASP A 298 -10.76 6.05 3.38
N LYS A 299 -11.67 6.69 2.64
CA LYS A 299 -12.05 8.10 2.85
C LYS A 299 -12.53 8.37 4.29
N ASN A 300 -13.38 7.49 4.84
CA ASN A 300 -13.87 7.66 6.20
C ASN A 300 -12.76 7.46 7.24
N THR A 301 -11.88 6.49 7.02
CA THR A 301 -10.71 6.27 7.89
C THR A 301 -9.79 7.49 7.91
N LEU A 302 -9.56 8.13 6.76
CA LEU A 302 -8.83 9.40 6.70
C LEU A 302 -9.48 10.48 7.56
N LYS A 303 -10.80 10.64 7.49
CA LYS A 303 -11.53 11.59 8.33
C LYS A 303 -11.36 11.29 9.82
N VAL A 304 -11.38 10.01 10.21
CA VAL A 304 -11.14 9.60 11.60
C VAL A 304 -9.71 9.94 12.02
N PHE A 305 -8.71 9.65 11.18
CA PHE A 305 -7.32 10.03 11.47
C PHE A 305 -7.18 11.54 11.61
N ASN A 306 -7.62 12.33 10.62
CA ASN A 306 -7.55 13.78 10.66
C ASN A 306 -8.26 14.36 11.89
N ALA A 307 -9.46 13.87 12.22
CA ALA A 307 -10.18 14.31 13.41
C ALA A 307 -9.41 13.97 14.70
N ALA A 308 -8.80 12.79 14.79
CA ALA A 308 -7.98 12.39 15.92
C ALA A 308 -6.74 13.30 16.07
N PHE A 309 -6.03 13.60 14.98
CA PHE A 309 -4.88 14.51 15.00
C PHE A 309 -5.28 15.94 15.35
N VAL A 310 -6.33 16.49 14.73
CA VAL A 310 -6.85 17.82 15.06
C VAL A 310 -7.23 17.90 16.54
N LYS A 311 -7.92 16.88 17.07
CA LYS A 311 -8.30 16.83 18.48
C LYS A 311 -7.08 16.75 19.40
N HIS A 312 -6.08 15.95 19.05
CA HIS A 312 -4.84 15.86 19.80
C HIS A 312 -4.15 17.23 19.85
N TYR A 313 -4.04 17.90 18.71
CA TYR A 313 -3.37 19.20 18.58
C TYR A 313 -4.15 20.36 19.21
N LYS A 314 -5.49 20.34 19.20
CA LYS A 314 -6.32 21.31 19.95
C LYS A 314 -6.00 21.29 21.46
N ASN A 315 -5.55 20.14 22.00
CA ASN A 315 -5.13 20.05 23.39
C ASN A 315 -3.70 20.58 23.62
N LEU A 316 -2.93 20.80 22.56
CA LEU A 316 -1.57 21.36 22.55
C LEU A 316 -1.62 22.83 22.12
N SER A 317 -2.53 23.62 22.70
CA SER A 317 -2.76 25.02 22.29
C SER A 317 -1.50 25.89 22.30
N ALA A 318 -0.53 25.56 23.17
CA ALA A 318 0.79 26.21 23.21
C ALA A 318 1.61 25.91 21.95
N GLU A 319 1.71 24.65 21.54
CA GLU A 319 2.45 24.25 20.33
C GLU A 319 1.83 24.84 19.05
N TRP A 320 0.51 25.01 19.03
CA TRP A 320 -0.17 25.70 17.94
C TRP A 320 0.15 27.20 17.89
N ALA A 321 0.26 27.84 19.05
CA ALA A 321 0.67 29.24 19.12
C ALA A 321 2.13 29.42 18.69
N ASP A 322 3.01 28.50 19.13
CA ASP A 322 4.43 28.52 18.79
C ASP A 322 4.65 28.28 17.29
N ALA A 323 4.00 27.28 16.69
CA ALA A 323 4.10 27.00 15.27
C ALA A 323 3.57 28.16 14.41
N LYS A 324 2.48 28.83 14.84
CA LYS A 324 2.00 30.05 14.18
C LYS A 324 3.01 31.19 14.25
N LYS A 325 3.64 31.36 15.41
CA LYS A 325 4.64 32.39 15.62
C LYS A 325 5.87 32.13 14.74
N GLU A 326 6.37 30.90 14.71
CA GLU A 326 7.48 30.50 13.84
C GLU A 326 7.15 30.76 12.36
N TYR A 327 5.94 30.42 11.91
CA TYR A 327 5.48 30.72 10.55
C TYR A 327 5.51 32.22 10.25
N ILE A 328 5.00 33.07 11.17
CA ILE A 328 5.01 34.53 11.01
C ILE A 328 6.45 35.08 11.00
N GLU A 329 7.34 34.54 11.83
CA GLU A 329 8.75 34.94 11.85
C GLU A 329 9.48 34.55 10.55
N GLU A 330 9.16 33.40 9.97
CA GLU A 330 9.79 32.91 8.74
C GLU A 330 9.23 33.56 7.46
N LYS A 331 7.90 33.68 7.36
CA LYS A 331 7.20 34.11 6.14
C LYS A 331 6.70 35.56 6.19
N GLY A 332 6.77 36.21 7.34
CA GLY A 332 6.20 37.53 7.60
C GLY A 332 4.74 37.47 8.07
N GLU A 333 4.23 38.60 8.56
CA GLU A 333 2.81 38.71 8.93
C GLU A 333 1.91 38.50 7.70
N PRO A 334 0.79 37.76 7.84
CA PRO A 334 -0.16 37.60 6.77
C PRO A 334 -0.74 38.97 6.38
N GLU A 335 -0.86 39.22 5.07
CA GLU A 335 -1.46 40.47 4.53
C GLU A 335 -2.88 40.71 5.04
N ASP A 336 -3.57 39.65 5.46
CA ASP A 336 -4.92 39.70 6.01
C ASP A 336 -4.91 38.92 7.35
N PRO A 337 -4.93 39.62 8.49
CA PRO A 337 -4.85 39.00 9.82
C PRO A 337 -6.12 38.22 10.19
N ASP A 338 -7.22 38.38 9.44
CA ASP A 338 -8.48 37.68 9.68
C ASP A 338 -8.52 36.31 8.97
N LEU A 339 -7.56 35.99 8.10
CA LEU A 339 -7.47 34.69 7.46
C LEU A 339 -7.11 33.59 8.49
N PRO A 340 -7.93 32.53 8.61
CA PRO A 340 -7.60 31.42 9.50
C PRO A 340 -6.36 30.70 8.99
N PHE A 341 -5.46 30.34 9.92
CA PHE A 341 -4.36 29.45 9.62
C PHE A 341 -4.86 28.06 9.21
N LEU A 342 -4.14 27.46 8.27
CA LEU A 342 -4.42 26.12 7.77
C LEU A 342 -3.51 25.11 8.46
N LEU A 343 -4.09 24.04 8.99
CA LEU A 343 -3.33 22.90 9.45
C LEU A 343 -3.06 21.96 8.26
N CYS A 344 -1.79 21.74 7.93
CA CYS A 344 -1.37 20.82 6.87
C CYS A 344 -0.97 19.48 7.49
N LEU A 345 -1.60 18.38 7.04
CA LEU A 345 -1.29 17.01 7.45
C LEU A 345 -0.75 16.24 6.25
N ASP A 346 0.56 16.03 6.19
CA ASP A 346 1.20 15.26 5.14
C ASP A 346 1.49 13.83 5.57
N TYR A 347 0.83 12.87 4.94
CA TYR A 347 0.97 11.46 5.21
C TYR A 347 1.99 10.74 4.31
N ASP A 348 2.75 11.47 3.48
CA ASP A 348 3.85 10.85 2.72
C ASP A 348 5.13 10.65 3.56
N SER A 349 5.18 11.21 4.78
CA SER A 349 6.28 10.94 5.71
C SER A 349 6.34 9.45 6.09
N SER A 350 7.56 8.95 6.26
CA SER A 350 7.80 7.59 6.80
C SER A 350 7.55 7.50 8.31
N ASP A 351 7.22 8.61 8.95
CA ASP A 351 6.98 8.71 10.37
C ASP A 351 5.63 8.08 10.76
N HIS A 352 5.50 7.77 12.06
CA HIS A 352 4.26 7.20 12.58
C HIS A 352 3.07 8.16 12.51
N GLU A 353 3.35 9.46 12.48
CA GLU A 353 2.41 10.57 12.46
C GLU A 353 2.56 11.37 11.16
N PRO A 354 1.49 11.98 10.63
CA PRO A 354 1.64 12.86 9.48
C PRO A 354 2.60 14.00 9.83
N GLN A 355 3.43 14.39 8.89
CA GLN A 355 4.19 15.63 9.02
C GLN A 355 3.19 16.79 9.13
N LEU A 356 3.37 17.57 10.19
CA LEU A 356 2.51 18.70 10.50
C LEU A 356 3.18 19.98 10.01
N ASP A 357 2.44 20.79 9.29
CA ASP A 357 2.88 22.10 8.82
C ASP A 357 1.73 23.12 8.96
N ILE A 358 2.07 24.41 8.94
CA ILE A 358 1.11 25.50 8.95
C ILE A 358 1.18 26.24 7.62
N GLY A 359 0.03 26.32 6.95
CA GLY A 359 -0.12 27.03 5.70
C GLY A 359 -1.00 28.27 5.82
N LEU A 360 -0.95 29.10 4.78
CA LEU A 360 -2.01 30.08 4.50
C LEU A 360 -3.00 29.48 3.51
N PRO A 361 -4.33 29.72 3.69
CA PRO A 361 -5.35 29.22 2.77
C PRO A 361 -5.12 29.64 1.31
N ARG A 362 -4.45 30.77 1.08
CA ARG A 362 -4.23 31.33 -0.27
C ARG A 362 -3.49 30.39 -1.22
N SER A 363 -2.72 29.44 -0.70
CA SER A 363 -2.05 28.40 -1.50
C SER A 363 -3.02 27.38 -2.11
N PHE A 364 -4.31 27.41 -1.73
CA PHE A 364 -5.31 26.39 -2.06
C PHE A 364 -6.63 27.00 -2.61
N LYS A 365 -6.57 28.20 -3.20
CA LYS A 365 -7.76 28.94 -3.68
C LYS A 365 -8.57 28.20 -4.75
N ASP A 366 -7.95 27.26 -5.46
CA ASP A 366 -8.58 26.50 -6.54
C ASP A 366 -9.44 25.33 -6.03
N GLU A 367 -9.46 25.08 -4.71
CA GLU A 367 -10.27 24.02 -4.12
C GLU A 367 -11.78 24.34 -4.11
N GLU A 368 -12.59 23.31 -4.34
CA GLU A 368 -14.04 23.44 -4.36
C GLU A 368 -14.56 23.87 -2.97
N ASN A 369 -15.41 24.91 -2.93
CA ASN A 369 -15.95 25.50 -1.69
C ASN A 369 -14.91 26.18 -0.79
N PHE A 370 -13.74 26.55 -1.32
CA PHE A 370 -12.68 27.23 -0.56
C PHE A 370 -13.19 28.41 0.28
N ASN A 371 -13.91 29.35 -0.35
CA ASN A 371 -14.42 30.56 0.33
C ASN A 371 -15.37 30.22 1.49
N ASP A 372 -16.24 29.23 1.31
CA ASP A 372 -17.19 28.81 2.34
C ASP A 372 -16.44 28.17 3.52
N LEU A 373 -15.46 27.30 3.25
CA LEU A 373 -14.65 26.65 4.29
C LEU A 373 -13.83 27.67 5.09
N VAL A 374 -13.23 28.65 4.40
CA VAL A 374 -12.48 29.75 5.04
C VAL A 374 -13.40 30.62 5.88
N SER A 375 -14.58 30.99 5.37
CA SER A 375 -15.57 31.77 6.11
C SER A 375 -16.04 31.04 7.37
N MET A 376 -16.34 29.74 7.27
CA MET A 376 -16.73 28.91 8.41
C MET A 376 -15.62 28.79 9.46
N ALA A 377 -14.37 28.61 9.03
CA ALA A 377 -13.22 28.57 9.93
C ALA A 377 -12.99 29.92 10.62
N GLY A 378 -13.09 31.04 9.90
CA GLY A 378 -13.01 32.39 10.45
C GLY A 378 -14.12 32.69 11.46
N ALA A 379 -15.31 32.11 11.28
CA ALA A 379 -16.41 32.16 12.24
C ALA A 379 -16.22 31.23 13.46
N GLY A 380 -15.10 30.53 13.55
CA GLY A 380 -14.79 29.62 14.67
C GLY A 380 -15.57 28.31 14.65
N LEU A 381 -16.17 27.93 13.51
CA LEU A 381 -16.97 26.69 13.39
C LEU A 381 -16.10 25.42 13.26
N GLY A 382 -14.79 25.57 13.12
CA GLY A 382 -13.85 24.45 13.06
C GLY A 382 -12.44 24.87 12.68
N THR A 383 -11.55 23.89 12.62
CA THR A 383 -10.18 24.04 12.12
C THR A 383 -10.14 23.69 10.64
N LEU A 384 -9.56 24.57 9.83
CA LEU A 384 -9.32 24.28 8.42
C LEU A 384 -8.11 23.36 8.31
N VAL A 385 -8.29 22.22 7.64
CA VAL A 385 -7.26 21.19 7.50
C VAL A 385 -7.06 20.89 6.03
N TYR A 386 -5.83 21.03 5.58
CA TYR A 386 -5.37 20.51 4.31
C TYR A 386 -4.63 19.21 4.59
N TRP A 387 -4.95 18.15 3.88
CA TRP A 387 -4.24 16.89 4.03
C TRP A 387 -3.80 16.36 2.68
N SER A 388 -2.62 15.75 2.64
CA SER A 388 -2.06 15.06 1.49
C SER A 388 -1.80 13.61 1.85
N ILE A 389 -2.24 12.69 0.99
CA ILE A 389 -1.88 11.29 1.09
C ILE A 389 -1.17 10.83 -0.18
N PRO A 390 -0.16 9.97 -0.07
CA PRO A 390 0.51 9.45 -1.24
C PRO A 390 -0.38 8.44 -1.97
N ASP A 391 -0.47 8.56 -3.30
CA ASP A 391 -1.11 7.60 -4.20
C ASP A 391 -0.26 7.26 -5.43
N GLY A 392 0.93 6.72 -5.15
CA GLY A 392 1.81 6.23 -6.20
C GLY A 392 2.83 7.30 -6.52
N GLN A 393 2.89 7.74 -7.77
CA GLN A 393 3.63 8.95 -8.14
C GLN A 393 2.84 10.24 -7.87
N ASP A 394 1.53 10.12 -7.69
CA ASP A 394 0.64 11.24 -7.42
C ASP A 394 0.39 11.39 -5.91
N THR A 395 -0.04 12.59 -5.51
CA THR A 395 -0.57 12.87 -4.17
C THR A 395 -2.04 13.24 -4.27
N ILE A 396 -2.83 12.71 -3.33
CA ILE A 396 -4.24 13.06 -3.22
C ILE A 396 -4.38 14.04 -2.08
N ASN A 397 -4.83 15.23 -2.43
CA ASN A 397 -4.90 16.35 -1.52
C ASN A 397 -6.35 16.78 -1.33
N LYS A 398 -6.66 17.35 -0.16
CA LYS A 398 -7.99 17.90 0.07
C LYS A 398 -8.00 18.94 1.19
N LEU A 399 -8.81 19.97 1.00
CA LEU A 399 -9.19 20.93 2.02
C LEU A 399 -10.52 20.54 2.69
N GLU A 400 -10.54 20.44 4.01
CA GLU A 400 -11.75 20.12 4.79
C GLU A 400 -11.80 20.91 6.12
N LEU A 401 -13.02 21.12 6.64
CA LEU A 401 -13.24 21.74 7.95
C LEU A 401 -13.53 20.67 9.01
N PHE A 402 -12.81 20.71 10.13
CA PHE A 402 -12.99 19.81 11.27
C PHE A 402 -13.47 20.58 12.51
N ALA A 403 -14.73 20.35 12.90
CA ALA A 403 -15.37 20.96 14.06
C ALA A 403 -14.74 20.53 15.40
#